data_AF-A0A367LW08-F1
#
_entry.id   AF-A0A367LW08-F1
#
_cell.length_a   1.000
_cell.length_b   1.000
_cell.length_c   1.000
_cell.angle_alpha   90.00
_cell.angle_beta   90.00
_cell.angle_gamma   90.00
#
_symmetry.space_group_name_H-M   'P 1'
#
loop_
_entity.id
_entity.type
_entity.pdbx_description
1 polymer ?
#
loop_
_entity_poly.entity_id
_entity_poly.type
_entity_poly.pdbx_seq_one_letter_code
_entity_poly.pdbx_strand_id
1 'polypeptide(L)'
;PAVIAQARKDGVADSVIEAAQKSPVYKLAMDWKLALPLHPEYRTLPMVWYVPPLSPIQNAAAEGHIGSDGVIPDVESLRIPVQYLANLLTAGDTAPVLLALKRLLAMRAYKRAEHVEG
;
A
#
# COMPACT_ATOMS: atom_id res chain seq x y z
N PRO A 1 -5.79 -20.92 -13.41
CA PRO A 1 -5.61 -22.33 -13.84
C PRO A 1 -4.37 -22.55 -14.72
N ALA A 2 -4.11 -21.72 -15.74
CA ALA A 2 -2.95 -21.87 -16.63
C ALA A 2 -1.59 -21.78 -15.89
N VAL A 3 -1.41 -20.79 -15.02
CA VAL A 3 -0.17 -20.61 -14.23
C VAL A 3 0.10 -21.79 -13.29
N ILE A 4 -0.95 -22.38 -12.69
CA ILE A 4 -0.82 -23.55 -11.81
C ILE A 4 -0.35 -24.78 -12.61
N ALA A 5 -0.95 -25.02 -13.78
CA ALA A 5 -0.55 -26.12 -14.65
C ALA A 5 0.90 -25.96 -15.13
N GLN A 6 1.31 -24.72 -15.43
CA GLN A 6 2.69 -24.42 -15.80
C GLN A 6 3.67 -24.62 -14.64
N ALA A 7 3.36 -24.11 -13.44
CA ALA A 7 4.20 -24.28 -12.25
C ALA A 7 4.45 -25.76 -11.91
N ARG A 8 3.45 -26.62 -12.09
CA ARG A 8 3.61 -28.08 -11.94
C ARG A 8 4.55 -28.68 -12.99
N LYS A 9 4.45 -28.26 -14.25
CA LYS A 9 5.37 -28.68 -15.31
C LYS A 9 6.82 -28.25 -15.03
N ASP A 10 6.98 -27.08 -14.43
CA ASP A 10 8.28 -26.51 -14.06
C ASP A 10 8.83 -27.07 -12.73
N GLY A 11 8.13 -28.03 -12.10
CA GLY A 11 8.62 -28.74 -10.91
C GLY A 11 8.36 -28.05 -9.57
N VAL A 12 7.48 -27.05 -9.51
CA VAL A 12 7.09 -26.40 -8.25
C VAL A 12 6.20 -27.35 -7.44
N ALA A 13 6.57 -27.61 -6.17
CA ALA A 13 5.80 -28.48 -5.29
C ALA A 13 4.37 -27.94 -5.05
N ASP A 14 3.39 -28.85 -4.97
CA ASP A 14 1.97 -28.48 -4.76
C ASP A 14 1.76 -27.68 -3.46
N SER A 15 2.52 -27.97 -2.41
CA SER A 15 2.47 -27.20 -1.15
C SER A 15 2.89 -25.73 -1.32
N VAL A 16 3.87 -25.47 -2.17
CA VAL A 16 4.32 -24.11 -2.52
C VAL A 16 3.27 -23.39 -3.36
N ILE A 17 2.65 -24.10 -4.31
CA ILE A 17 1.57 -23.56 -5.15
C ILE A 17 0.35 -23.22 -4.28
N GLU A 18 0.00 -24.05 -3.30
CA GLU A 18 -1.09 -23.77 -2.36
C GLU A 18 -0.76 -22.57 -1.46
N ALA A 19 0.47 -22.49 -0.94
CA ALA A 19 0.92 -21.35 -0.15
C ALA A 19 0.91 -20.04 -0.97
N ALA A 20 1.31 -20.10 -2.23
CA ALA A 20 1.31 -18.96 -3.14
C ALA A 20 -0.11 -18.41 -3.38
N GLN A 21 -1.12 -19.30 -3.50
CA GLN A 21 -2.53 -18.89 -3.64
C GLN A 21 -3.08 -18.17 -2.40
N LYS A 22 -2.51 -18.44 -1.22
CA LYS A 22 -2.90 -17.81 0.06
C LYS A 22 -1.93 -16.70 0.49
N SER A 23 -1.00 -16.30 -0.37
CA SER A 23 0.11 -15.42 -0.02
C SER A 23 -0.37 -14.01 0.39
N PRO A 24 -0.03 -13.55 1.61
CA PRO A 24 -0.32 -12.17 2.01
C PRO A 24 0.54 -11.16 1.23
N VAL A 25 1.76 -11.55 0.84
CA VAL A 25 2.65 -10.69 0.04
C VAL A 25 2.04 -10.43 -1.33
N TYR A 26 1.48 -11.46 -1.96
CA TYR A 26 0.79 -11.31 -3.24
C TYR A 26 -0.41 -10.38 -3.11
N LYS A 27 -1.23 -10.54 -2.07
CA LYS A 27 -2.38 -9.66 -1.81
C LYS A 27 -1.94 -8.20 -1.63
N LEU A 28 -0.91 -7.95 -0.81
CA LEU A 28 -0.43 -6.60 -0.54
C LEU A 28 0.19 -5.92 -1.76
N ALA A 29 0.98 -6.64 -2.56
CA ALA A 29 1.69 -6.08 -3.71
C ALA A 29 0.83 -6.05 -4.99
N MET A 30 0.14 -7.15 -5.29
CA MET A 30 -0.55 -7.35 -6.57
C MET A 30 -2.03 -6.97 -6.50
N ASP A 31 -2.78 -7.43 -5.52
CA ASP A 31 -4.23 -7.19 -5.46
C ASP A 31 -4.53 -5.79 -4.93
N TRP A 32 -3.96 -5.45 -3.77
CA TRP A 32 -4.28 -4.24 -3.03
C TRP A 32 -3.34 -3.07 -3.30
N LYS A 33 -2.25 -3.27 -4.06
CA LYS A 33 -1.29 -2.21 -4.42
C LYS A 33 -0.84 -1.35 -3.24
N LEU A 34 -0.61 -1.98 -2.09
CA LEU A 34 -0.18 -1.32 -0.85
C LEU A 34 1.32 -1.43 -0.64
N ALA A 35 1.93 -2.54 -1.04
CA ALA A 35 3.37 -2.74 -0.96
C ALA A 35 4.03 -2.22 -2.25
N LEU A 36 5.16 -1.53 -2.09
CA LEU A 36 5.97 -0.95 -3.16
C LEU A 36 7.44 -1.41 -3.02
N PRO A 37 8.15 -1.63 -4.14
CA PRO A 37 9.56 -2.05 -4.10
C PRO A 37 10.47 -0.94 -3.55
N LEU A 38 11.56 -1.30 -2.90
CA LEU A 38 12.57 -0.32 -2.46
C LEU A 38 13.54 0.00 -3.60
N HIS A 39 13.70 1.28 -3.93
CA HIS A 39 14.59 1.78 -4.99
C HIS A 39 14.51 0.96 -6.31
N PRO A 40 13.34 0.88 -6.95
CA PRO A 40 13.19 0.13 -8.20
C PRO A 40 14.11 0.64 -9.34
N GLU A 41 14.55 1.89 -9.28
CA GLU A 41 15.51 2.49 -10.20
C GLU A 41 16.89 1.81 -10.21
N TYR A 42 17.23 1.03 -9.18
CA TYR A 42 18.45 0.22 -9.16
C TYR A 42 18.37 -1.01 -10.06
N ARG A 43 17.18 -1.33 -10.61
CA ARG A 43 16.97 -2.38 -11.62
C ARG A 43 17.39 -3.80 -11.16
N THR A 44 17.37 -4.04 -9.85
CA THR A 44 17.68 -5.35 -9.26
C THR A 44 16.46 -6.27 -9.10
N LEU A 45 15.25 -5.75 -9.39
CA LEU A 45 13.98 -6.43 -9.12
C LEU A 45 13.88 -6.91 -7.66
N PRO A 46 13.88 -5.97 -6.69
CA PRO A 46 13.91 -6.33 -5.27
C PRO A 46 12.67 -7.13 -4.86
N MET A 47 12.88 -8.13 -4.02
CA MET A 47 11.82 -9.03 -3.53
C MET A 47 11.31 -8.67 -2.13
N VAL A 48 11.92 -7.67 -1.48
CA VAL A 48 11.43 -7.10 -0.21
C VAL A 48 10.73 -5.78 -0.51
N TRP A 49 9.44 -5.72 -0.18
CA TRP A 49 8.55 -4.61 -0.51
C TRP A 49 8.02 -3.97 0.78
N TYR A 50 7.74 -2.67 0.70
CA TYR A 50 7.38 -1.85 1.85
C TYR A 50 6.01 -1.19 1.66
N VAL A 51 5.23 -1.13 2.73
CA VAL A 51 4.00 -0.32 2.78
C VAL A 51 4.39 1.09 3.26
N PRO A 52 4.02 2.16 2.54
CA PRO A 52 4.39 3.52 2.94
C PRO A 52 3.70 3.90 4.27
N PRO A 53 4.41 4.60 5.19
CA PRO A 53 3.85 4.95 6.48
C PRO A 53 2.88 6.12 6.39
N LEU A 54 1.80 6.06 7.19
CA LEU A 54 1.00 7.24 7.50
C LEU A 54 1.78 8.14 8.47
N SER A 55 1.57 9.45 8.38
CA SER A 55 2.17 10.43 9.31
C SER A 55 1.11 11.30 9.99
N PRO A 56 1.42 11.93 11.13
CA PRO A 56 0.50 12.85 11.78
C PRO A 56 0.14 14.04 10.87
N ILE A 57 -1.04 14.61 11.09
CA ILE A 57 -1.58 15.72 10.28
C ILE A 57 -1.40 17.06 11.03
N GLN A 58 -0.29 17.22 11.75
CA GLN A 58 -0.13 18.30 12.73
C GLN A 58 -0.37 19.72 12.16
N ASN A 59 -0.17 19.94 10.85
CA ASN A 59 -0.41 21.24 10.24
C ASN A 59 -1.90 21.53 9.97
N ALA A 60 -2.72 20.56 9.55
CA ALA A 60 -4.14 20.82 9.27
C ALA A 60 -4.98 20.98 10.56
N ALA A 61 -4.58 20.31 11.65
CA ALA A 61 -5.22 20.46 12.95
C ALA A 61 -5.03 21.87 13.55
N ALA A 62 -3.91 22.55 13.22
CA ALA A 62 -3.62 23.91 13.66
C ALA A 62 -4.38 24.98 12.86
N GLU A 63 -4.76 24.69 11.61
CA GLU A 63 -5.44 25.63 10.71
C GLU A 63 -6.97 25.53 10.74
N GLY A 64 -7.56 24.68 11.60
CA GLY A 64 -9.01 24.53 11.71
C GLY A 64 -9.68 23.86 10.50
N HIS A 65 -8.90 23.43 9.51
CA HIS A 65 -9.35 22.68 8.35
C HIS A 65 -9.48 21.20 8.71
N ILE A 66 -10.54 20.85 9.44
CA ILE A 66 -11.03 19.48 9.40
C ILE A 66 -11.57 19.27 7.99
N GLY A 67 -10.75 18.65 7.13
CA GLY A 67 -11.12 18.27 5.77
C GLY A 67 -12.49 17.61 5.74
N SER A 68 -13.23 17.87 4.67
CA SER A 68 -14.68 17.82 4.50
C SER A 68 -15.41 16.48 4.71
N ASP A 69 -14.87 15.54 5.47
CA ASP A 69 -15.55 14.31 5.91
C ASP A 69 -15.13 13.86 7.32
N GLY A 70 -14.75 14.79 8.21
CA GLY A 70 -14.68 14.62 9.68
C GLY A 70 -13.73 13.54 10.25
N VAL A 71 -13.16 12.67 9.42
CA VAL A 71 -12.54 11.40 9.85
C VAL A 71 -11.35 11.00 8.98
N ILE A 72 -11.34 11.33 7.69
CA ILE A 72 -10.24 11.01 6.77
C ILE A 72 -9.41 12.25 6.48
N PRO A 73 -8.14 12.30 6.95
CA PRO A 73 -7.24 13.39 6.59
C PRO A 73 -6.94 13.35 5.10
N ASP A 74 -6.82 14.52 4.48
CA ASP A 74 -6.34 14.62 3.11
C ASP A 74 -4.90 14.08 3.05
N VAL A 75 -4.58 13.18 2.11
CA VAL A 75 -3.24 12.55 2.07
C VAL A 75 -2.15 13.60 1.81
N GLU A 76 -2.53 14.68 1.16
CA GLU A 76 -1.78 15.86 0.83
C GLU A 76 -1.45 16.71 2.08
N SER A 77 -2.17 16.50 3.20
CA SER A 77 -1.94 17.16 4.49
C SER A 77 -1.02 16.40 5.45
N LEU A 78 -0.50 15.24 5.03
CA LEU A 78 0.43 14.43 5.80
C LEU A 78 1.77 15.17 6.00
N ARG A 79 2.34 15.07 7.20
CA ARG A 79 3.63 15.69 7.54
C ARG A 79 4.81 15.20 6.68
N ILE A 80 4.84 13.91 6.33
CA ILE A 80 5.88 13.37 5.45
C ILE A 80 5.56 13.78 4.01
N PRO A 81 6.47 14.50 3.31
CA PRO A 81 6.25 14.85 1.92
C PRO A 81 6.09 13.60 1.05
N VAL A 82 5.00 13.52 0.27
CA VAL A 82 4.76 12.36 -0.60
C VAL A 82 5.89 12.14 -1.61
N GLN A 83 6.51 13.22 -2.08
CA GLN A 83 7.65 13.15 -3.00
C GLN A 83 8.85 12.42 -2.38
N TYR A 84 9.07 12.56 -1.08
CA TYR A 84 10.14 11.84 -0.39
C TYR A 84 9.93 10.33 -0.44
N LEU A 85 8.70 9.87 -0.17
CA LEU A 85 8.32 8.46 -0.27
C LEU A 85 8.38 7.94 -1.70
N ALA A 86 7.99 8.77 -2.68
CA ALA A 86 8.06 8.42 -4.09
C ALA A 86 9.50 8.19 -4.57
N ASN A 87 10.43 9.05 -4.15
CA ASN A 87 11.84 8.88 -4.45
C ASN A 87 12.41 7.57 -3.88
N LEU A 88 11.84 7.06 -2.78
CA LEU A 88 12.29 5.82 -2.13
C LEU A 88 11.65 4.56 -2.75
N LEU A 89 10.38 4.62 -3.13
CA LEU A 89 9.56 3.42 -3.38
C LEU A 89 9.10 3.27 -4.83
N THR A 90 9.18 4.32 -5.63
CA THR A 90 8.56 4.37 -6.97
C THR A 90 9.39 5.18 -7.96
N ALA A 91 10.70 5.33 -7.71
CA ALA A 91 11.61 6.11 -8.55
C ALA A 91 11.14 7.55 -8.83
N GLY A 92 10.44 8.16 -7.87
CA GLY A 92 9.95 9.54 -7.94
C GLY A 92 8.49 9.69 -8.40
N ASP A 93 7.83 8.63 -8.85
CA ASP A 93 6.40 8.68 -9.21
C ASP A 93 5.50 8.68 -7.96
N THR A 94 4.79 9.77 -7.71
CA THR A 94 3.93 9.92 -6.52
C THR A 94 2.62 9.15 -6.62
N ALA A 95 2.16 8.79 -7.82
CA ALA A 95 0.82 8.22 -8.00
C ALA A 95 0.61 6.88 -7.27
N PRO A 96 1.55 5.90 -7.31
CA PRO A 96 1.38 4.65 -6.59
C PRO A 96 1.44 4.84 -5.07
N VAL A 97 2.25 5.80 -4.59
CA VAL A 97 2.34 6.12 -3.16
C VAL A 97 1.03 6.74 -2.66
N LEU A 98 0.48 7.72 -3.38
CA LEU A 98 -0.81 8.33 -3.06
C LEU A 98 -1.93 7.29 -3.02
N LEU A 99 -1.97 6.38 -4.00
CA LEU A 99 -2.95 5.31 -4.03
C LEU A 99 -2.87 4.42 -2.78
N ALA A 100 -1.67 4.01 -2.39
CA ALA A 100 -1.47 3.18 -1.20
C ALA A 100 -1.91 3.91 0.08
N LEU A 101 -1.52 5.17 0.26
CA LEU A 101 -1.89 5.98 1.42
C LEU A 101 -3.41 6.22 1.50
N LYS A 102 -4.06 6.55 0.37
CA LYS A 102 -5.52 6.74 0.29
C LYS A 102 -6.27 5.46 0.66
N ARG A 103 -5.78 4.28 0.22
CA ARG A 103 -6.37 2.98 0.60
C ARG A 103 -6.23 2.67 2.09
N LEU A 104 -5.08 2.95 2.69
CA LEU A 104 -4.87 2.76 4.14
C LEU A 104 -5.81 3.65 4.97
N LEU A 105 -5.98 4.91 4.57
CA LEU A 105 -6.91 5.82 5.22
C LEU A 105 -8.37 5.42 5.03
N ALA A 106 -8.76 5.00 3.82
CA ALA A 106 -10.11 4.49 3.55
C ALA A 106 -10.44 3.27 4.40
N MET A 107 -9.51 2.33 4.56
CA MET A 107 -9.66 1.18 5.46
C MET A 107 -9.89 1.63 6.91
N ARG A 108 -9.13 2.63 7.38
CA ARG A 108 -9.26 3.16 8.75
C ARG A 108 -10.63 3.79 8.98
N ALA A 109 -11.14 4.57 8.04
CA ALA A 109 -12.46 5.17 8.15
C ALA A 109 -13.59 4.14 8.08
N TYR A 110 -13.51 3.19 7.14
CA TYR A 110 -14.46 2.09 7.07
C TYR A 110 -14.53 1.32 8.39
N LYS A 111 -13.36 0.96 8.96
CA LYS A 111 -13.30 0.24 10.24
C LYS A 111 -13.80 1.08 11.41
N ARG A 112 -13.64 2.41 11.37
CA ARG A 112 -14.21 3.29 12.38
C ARG A 112 -15.73 3.33 12.29
N ALA A 113 -16.30 3.48 11.09
CA ALA A 113 -17.75 3.46 10.91
C ALA A 113 -18.33 2.15 11.47
N GLU A 114 -17.77 1.00 11.06
CA GLU A 114 -18.19 -0.33 11.51
C GLU A 114 -18.11 -0.53 13.03
N HIS A 115 -17.06 -0.02 13.68
CA HIS A 115 -16.82 -0.28 15.10
C HIS A 115 -17.31 0.80 16.07
N VAL A 116 -17.53 2.02 15.60
CA VAL A 116 -17.88 3.17 16.45
C VAL A 116 -19.28 3.68 16.15
N GLU A 117 -19.67 3.75 14.88
CA GLU A 117 -20.92 4.40 14.45
C GLU A 117 -22.06 3.41 14.25
N GLY A 118 -21.74 2.14 13.95
CA GLY A 118 -22.72 1.05 13.75
C GLY A 118 -23.17 0.95 12.30
#